data_AF-A0A0J7J1E1-F1
#
_entry.id   AF-A0A0J7J1E1-F1
#
_cell.length_a   1.000
_cell.length_b   1.000
_cell.length_c   1.000
_cell.angle_alpha   90.00
_cell.angle_beta   90.00
_cell.angle_gamma   90.00
#
_symmetry.space_group_name_H-M   'P 1'
#
loop_
_entity.id
_entity.type
_entity.pdbx_description
1 polymer ?
#
loop_
_entity_poly.entity_id
_entity_poly.type
_entity_poly.pdbx_seq_one_letter_code
_entity_poly.pdbx_strand_id
1 'polypeptide(L)'
;MGYFLYKGLKKPLIFFGLKDKYIYYAMGSAIGGLLTVAILSSLFGIFGMLIGAAIGGTGVFLSYKTQDSKGLYNKTKNEKELHIIPSNLKNIKYRTLKTKL
;
A
#
# COMPACT_ATOMS: atom_id res chain seq x y z
N MET A 1 -15.41 11.49 -11.09
CA MET A 1 -14.75 11.60 -9.76
C MET A 1 -14.89 10.28 -9.02
N GLY A 2 -13.81 9.50 -8.90
CA GLY A 2 -13.86 8.19 -8.23
C GLY A 2 -13.68 8.33 -6.71
N TYR A 3 -14.59 7.75 -5.93
CA TYR A 3 -14.45 7.62 -4.46
C TYR A 3 -13.39 6.57 -4.08
N PHE A 4 -12.78 6.61 -2.90
CA PHE A 4 -11.95 5.49 -2.43
C PHE A 4 -12.84 4.46 -1.73
N LEU A 5 -12.81 3.20 -2.17
CA LEU A 5 -13.59 2.12 -1.55
C LEU A 5 -12.70 1.35 -0.57
N TYR A 6 -12.90 1.58 0.73
CA TYR A 6 -12.06 0.98 1.78
C TYR A 6 -12.50 -0.43 2.21
N LYS A 7 -13.60 -0.98 1.67
CA LYS A 7 -14.07 -2.38 1.89
C LYS A 7 -14.06 -2.81 3.37
N GLY A 8 -14.56 -1.95 4.27
CA GLY A 8 -14.61 -2.23 5.71
C GLY A 8 -13.31 -1.96 6.48
N LEU A 9 -12.21 -1.58 5.81
CA LEU A 9 -11.01 -1.08 6.46
C LEU A 9 -11.24 0.36 6.92
N LYS A 10 -10.66 0.71 8.07
CA LYS A 10 -10.56 2.11 8.51
C LYS A 10 -9.76 2.90 7.48
N LYS A 11 -10.08 4.19 7.34
CA LYS A 11 -9.32 5.10 6.45
C LYS A 11 -7.86 5.15 6.90
N PRO A 12 -6.87 4.85 6.03
CA PRO A 12 -5.46 4.93 6.37
C PRO A 12 -5.00 6.37 6.45
N LEU A 13 -3.87 6.58 7.13
CA LEU A 13 -3.09 7.81 6.99
C LEU A 13 -2.55 7.88 5.55
N ILE A 14 -2.72 9.03 4.91
CA ILE A 14 -2.26 9.28 3.54
C ILE A 14 -1.30 10.46 3.60
N PHE A 15 -0.07 10.27 3.16
CA PHE A 15 0.96 11.29 3.11
C PHE A 15 1.66 11.24 1.75
N PHE A 16 1.57 12.33 0.98
CA PHE A 16 2.09 12.41 -0.39
C PHE A 16 1.73 11.20 -1.29
N GLY A 17 0.49 10.71 -1.17
CA GLY A 17 -0.02 9.56 -1.93
C GLY A 17 0.37 8.19 -1.37
N LEU A 18 1.33 8.11 -0.43
CA LEU A 18 1.64 6.88 0.29
C LEU A 18 0.64 6.64 1.42
N LYS A 19 0.36 5.38 1.70
CA LYS A 19 -0.66 4.91 2.64
C LYS A 19 -0.01 4.07 3.73
N ASP A 20 -0.25 4.43 4.98
CA ASP A 20 0.07 3.61 6.15
C ASP A 20 1.55 3.11 6.15
N LYS A 21 1.80 1.79 6.18
CA LYS A 21 3.15 1.20 6.25
C LYS A 21 4.14 1.70 5.17
N TYR A 22 3.64 2.10 4.00
CA TYR A 22 4.49 2.54 2.89
C TYR A 22 5.10 3.93 3.13
N ILE A 23 4.51 4.73 4.02
CA ILE A 23 5.08 6.01 4.47
C ILE A 23 6.41 5.75 5.19
N TYR A 24 6.45 4.72 6.05
CA TYR A 24 7.66 4.34 6.77
C TYR A 24 8.76 3.79 5.84
N TYR A 25 8.39 3.03 4.81
CA TYR A 25 9.37 2.53 3.83
C TYR A 25 10.00 3.67 3.02
N ALA A 26 9.19 4.64 2.58
CA ALA A 26 9.70 5.81 1.86
C ALA A 26 10.56 6.69 2.77
N MET A 27 10.12 6.94 4.01
CA MET A 27 10.89 7.73 4.98
C MET A 27 12.22 7.06 5.34
N GLY A 28 12.20 5.76 5.61
CA GLY A 28 13.41 4.97 5.87
C GLY A 28 14.37 4.98 4.68
N SER A 29 13.84 4.87 3.45
CA SER A 29 14.65 4.95 2.24
C SER A 29 15.24 6.34 2.01
N ALA A 30 14.50 7.41 2.34
CA ALA A 30 14.98 8.78 2.21
C ALA A 30 16.11 9.07 3.20
N ILE A 31 15.90 8.76 4.50
CA ILE A 31 16.92 8.95 5.54
C ILE A 31 18.14 8.06 5.27
N GLY A 32 17.91 6.78 4.98
CA GLY A 32 18.98 5.83 4.64
C GLY A 32 19.73 6.21 3.36
N GLY A 33 19.04 6.79 2.37
CA GLY A 33 19.65 7.33 1.17
C GLY A 33 20.61 8.48 1.46
N LEU A 34 20.21 9.43 2.32
CA LEU A 34 21.09 10.53 2.74
C LEU A 34 22.35 10.04 3.47
N LEU A 35 22.19 9.06 4.37
CA LEU A 35 23.33 8.43 5.04
C LEU A 35 24.25 7.73 4.05
N THR A 36 23.68 6.98 3.11
CA THR A 36 24.44 6.30 2.05
C THR A 36 25.21 7.31 1.19
N VAL A 37 24.60 8.44 0.83
CA VAL A 37 25.28 9.54 0.10
C VAL A 37 26.46 10.07 0.90
N ALA A 38 26.28 10.36 2.19
CA ALA A 38 27.36 10.87 3.04
C ALA A 38 28.54 9.89 3.12
N ILE A 39 28.25 8.60 3.31
CA ILE A 39 29.28 7.56 3.42
C ILE A 39 29.99 7.35 2.07
N LEU A 40 29.24 7.11 0.99
CA LEU A 40 29.83 6.83 -0.32
C LEU A 40 30.57 8.03 -0.90
N SER A 41 30.06 9.24 -0.71
CA SER A 41 30.76 10.45 -1.18
C SER A 41 32.11 10.64 -0.49
N SER A 42 32.23 10.25 0.78
CA SER A 42 33.52 10.28 1.48
C SER A 42 34.55 9.29 0.92
N LEU A 43 34.12 8.19 0.30
CA LEU A 43 35.01 7.16 -0.25
C LEU A 43 35.32 7.38 -1.74
N PHE A 44 34.31 7.77 -2.52
CA PHE A 44 34.37 7.80 -3.98
C PHE A 44 34.10 9.19 -4.59
N GLY A 45 34.01 10.23 -3.75
CA GLY A 45 33.73 11.60 -4.17
C GLY A 45 32.39 11.73 -4.89
N ILE A 46 32.37 12.42 -6.03
CA ILE A 46 31.15 12.70 -6.79
C ILE A 46 30.43 11.43 -7.27
N PHE A 47 31.18 10.38 -7.63
CA PHE A 47 30.59 9.11 -8.04
C PHE A 47 29.87 8.43 -6.88
N GLY A 48 30.45 8.52 -5.67
CA GLY A 48 29.80 8.03 -4.46
C GLY A 48 28.49 8.78 -4.15
N MET A 49 28.48 10.09 -4.37
CA MET A 49 27.26 10.89 -4.24
C MET A 49 26.18 10.43 -5.23
N LEU A 50 26.52 10.25 -6.50
CA LEU A 50 25.57 9.81 -7.54
C LEU A 50 25.00 8.42 -7.23
N ILE A 51 25.86 7.48 -6.85
CA ILE A 51 25.43 6.11 -6.49
C ILE A 51 24.54 6.14 -5.24
N GLY A 52 24.95 6.86 -4.19
CA GLY A 52 24.15 7.00 -2.97
C GLY A 52 22.78 7.61 -3.24
N ALA A 53 22.72 8.65 -4.09
CA ALA A 53 21.46 9.29 -4.46
C ALA A 53 20.57 8.36 -5.28
N ALA A 54 21.16 7.58 -6.21
CA ALA A 54 20.43 6.58 -6.98
C ALA A 54 19.83 5.49 -6.08
N ILE A 55 20.58 5.01 -5.07
CA ILE A 55 20.08 4.02 -4.11
C ILE A 55 18.91 4.58 -3.30
N GLY A 56 19.05 5.79 -2.73
CA GLY A 56 17.99 6.44 -1.97
C GLY A 56 16.74 6.71 -2.80
N GLY A 57 16.91 7.29 -3.99
CA GLY A 57 15.82 7.55 -4.93
C GLY A 57 15.11 6.28 -5.37
N THR A 58 15.86 5.21 -5.65
CA THR A 58 15.29 3.90 -5.99
C THR A 58 14.49 3.31 -4.83
N GLY A 59 14.97 3.42 -3.58
CA GLY A 59 14.23 2.95 -2.40
C GLY A 59 12.88 3.66 -2.22
N VAL A 60 12.85 4.98 -2.41
CA VAL A 60 11.59 5.75 -2.39
C VAL A 60 10.68 5.33 -3.54
N PHE A 61 11.20 5.23 -4.76
CA PHE A 61 10.42 4.81 -5.93
C PHE A 61 9.81 3.41 -5.76
N LEU A 62 10.59 2.46 -5.23
CA LEU A 62 10.13 1.11 -4.94
C LEU A 62 9.04 1.09 -3.87
N SER A 63 9.03 2.06 -2.94
CA SER A 63 7.96 2.19 -1.94
C SER A 63 6.61 2.50 -2.62
N TYR A 64 6.59 3.42 -3.59
CA TYR A 64 5.41 3.69 -4.41
C TYR A 64 5.01 2.49 -5.26
N LYS A 65 5.96 1.89 -5.99
CA LYS A 65 5.67 0.73 -6.86
C LYS A 65 5.14 -0.47 -6.07
N THR A 66 5.65 -0.70 -4.88
CA THR A 66 5.20 -1.78 -4.00
C THR A 66 3.82 -1.48 -3.42
N GLN A 67 3.53 -0.21 -3.11
CA GLN A 67 2.20 0.20 -2.71
C GLN A 67 1.17 -0.04 -3.82
N ASP A 68 1.50 0.30 -5.06
CA ASP A 68 0.53 0.17 -6.15
C ASP A 68 0.24 -1.30 -6.46
N SER A 69 1.25 -2.17 -6.43
CA SER A 69 1.08 -3.60 -6.73
C SER A 69 0.54 -4.43 -5.56
N LYS A 70 0.94 -4.12 -4.32
CA LYS A 70 0.65 -4.95 -3.13
C LYS A 70 -0.15 -4.21 -2.06
N GLY A 71 -0.53 -2.96 -2.28
CA GLY A 71 -1.24 -2.15 -1.30
C GLY A 71 -2.67 -2.62 -1.10
N LEU A 72 -3.06 -2.78 0.17
CA LEU A 72 -4.42 -3.19 0.56
C LEU A 72 -5.49 -2.27 -0.01
N TYR A 73 -5.16 -0.99 -0.16
CA TYR A 73 -6.04 0.07 -0.62
C TYR A 73 -6.02 0.32 -2.13
N ASN A 74 -5.24 -0.47 -2.90
CA ASN A 74 -5.21 -0.39 -4.36
C ASN A 74 -5.93 -1.56 -5.05
N LYS A 75 -6.60 -2.43 -4.27
CA LYS A 75 -7.47 -3.47 -4.83
C LYS A 75 -8.56 -2.81 -5.66
N THR A 76 -8.60 -3.15 -6.96
CA THR A 76 -9.48 -2.58 -7.97
C THR A 76 -10.92 -2.47 -7.45
N LYS A 77 -11.50 -1.28 -7.63
CA LYS A 77 -12.95 -1.16 -7.69
C LYS A 77 -13.38 -1.97 -8.90
N ASN A 78 -14.29 -2.93 -8.72
CA ASN A 78 -14.86 -3.60 -9.87
C ASN A 78 -15.87 -2.64 -10.52
N GLU A 79 -15.35 -1.64 -11.25
CA GLU A 79 -16.14 -0.63 -11.96
C GLU A 79 -17.06 -1.28 -13.02
N LYS A 80 -16.73 -2.51 -13.44
CA LYS A 80 -17.45 -3.30 -14.45
C LYS A 80 -18.22 -4.51 -13.90
N GLU A 81 -18.18 -4.79 -12.61
CA GLU A 81 -18.97 -5.89 -12.04
C GLU A 81 -20.12 -5.34 -11.20
N LEU A 82 -21.34 -5.73 -11.58
CA LEU A 82 -22.51 -5.54 -10.75
C LEU A 82 -22.51 -6.62 -9.67
N HIS A 83 -22.16 -6.24 -8.44
CA HIS A 83 -22.29 -7.12 -7.27
C HIS A 83 -23.75 -7.16 -6.86
N ILE A 84 -24.52 -8.10 -7.41
CA ILE A 84 -25.91 -8.36 -7.01
C ILE A 84 -25.86 -9.12 -5.69
N ILE A 85 -26.03 -8.41 -4.58
CA ILE A 85 -26.24 -9.03 -3.27
C ILE A 85 -27.73 -9.44 -3.23
N PRO A 86 -28.06 -10.74 -3.14
CA PRO A 86 -29.44 -11.17 -3.08
C PRO A 86 -30.09 -10.63 -1.79
N SER A 87 -31.24 -9.96 -1.92
CA SER A 87 -31.95 -9.32 -0.81
C SER A 87 -32.60 -10.30 0.18
N ASN A 88 -32.56 -11.61 -0.12
CA ASN A 88 -33.28 -12.63 0.63
C ASN A 88 -32.38 -13.42 1.59
N LEU A 89 -31.66 -12.72 2.47
CA LEU A 89 -30.98 -13.31 3.65
C LEU A 89 -31.97 -13.80 4.74
N LYS A 90 -33.23 -14.08 4.39
CA LYS A 90 -34.20 -14.73 5.27
C LYS A 90 -34.13 -16.23 5.00
N ASN A 91 -33.43 -16.99 5.86
CA ASN A 91 -33.76 -18.38 6.26
C ASN A 91 -32.61 -19.27 6.76
N ILE A 92 -31.39 -18.74 6.99
CA ILE A 92 -30.31 -19.60 7.54
C ILE A 92 -30.65 -20.10 8.96
N LYS A 93 -31.42 -19.34 9.75
CA LYS A 93 -31.76 -19.68 11.14
C LYS A 93 -32.71 -20.89 11.28
N TYR A 94 -33.50 -21.23 10.25
CA TYR A 94 -34.48 -22.32 10.31
C TYR A 94 -33.92 -23.69 9.90
N ARG A 95 -32.77 -23.74 9.20
CA ARG A 95 -32.19 -25.01 8.73
C ARG A 95 -31.46 -25.78 9.84
N THR A 96 -30.87 -25.08 10.80
CA THR A 96 -30.12 -25.69 11.93
C THR A 96 -31.05 -26.28 13.01
N LEU A 97 -32.28 -25.79 13.13
CA LEU A 97 -33.24 -26.28 14.13
C LEU A 97 -33.96 -27.56 13.68
N LYS A 98 -34.08 -27.82 12.38
CA LYS A 98 -34.75 -29.01 11.84
C LYS A 98 -33.84 -30.25 11.76
N THR A 99 -32.54 -30.10 11.99
CA THR A 99 -31.55 -31.18 11.98
C THR A 99 -31.22 -31.70 13.39
N LYS A 100 -31.87 -31.15 14.43
CA LYS A 100 -31.67 -31.49 15.84
C LYS A 100 -32.91 -32.10 16.53
N LEU A 101 -33.98 -32.35 15.77
CA LEU A 101 -35.18 -33.11 16.13
C LEU A 101 -35.18 -34.40 15.32
#